data_AF-A0AA39N2C3-F1
#
_entry.id   AF-A0AA39N2C3-F1
#
_cell.length_a   1.000
_cell.length_b   1.000
_cell.length_c   1.000
_cell.angle_alpha   90.00
_cell.angle_beta   90.00
_cell.angle_gamma   90.00
#
_symmetry.space_group_name_H-M   'P 1'
#
loop_
_entity.id
_entity.type
_entity.pdbx_description
1 polymer ?
#
loop_
_entity_poly.entity_id
_entity_poly.type
_entity_poly.pdbx_seq_one_letter_code
_entity_poly.pdbx_strand_id
1 'polypeptide(L)'
;EVILQNWLCNPKGTPDGFHAMDWLQELNNLYTKVVFAGQGLNRMKELVFKRSILLQVYRSMQQTIEENFYLTRHTVQHSKPKMTKTLQHLRDQLTTLDWFAFKAG
;
A
#
# COMPACT_ATOMS: atom_id res chain seq x y z
N GLU A 1 27.82 8.22 -10.65
CA GLU A 1 26.54 7.60 -10.26
C GLU A 1 26.13 8.22 -8.93
N VAL A 2 25.15 9.11 -8.91
CA VAL A 2 24.74 9.83 -7.70
C VAL A 2 23.63 9.02 -7.04
N ILE A 3 23.99 8.16 -6.10
CA ILE A 3 23.02 7.53 -5.22
C ILE A 3 22.67 8.58 -4.16
N LEU A 4 21.52 9.26 -4.33
CA LEU A 4 21.00 10.19 -3.34
C LEU A 4 20.66 9.41 -2.05
N GLN A 5 21.52 9.50 -1.03
CA GLN A 5 21.29 8.92 0.31
C GLN A 5 20.26 9.74 1.13
N ASN A 6 19.23 10.26 0.47
CA ASN A 6 18.19 11.01 1.16
C ASN A 6 17.08 10.03 1.53
N TRP A 7 17.09 9.60 2.80
CA TRP A 7 16.00 8.80 3.37
C TRP A 7 14.67 9.57 3.37
N LEU A 8 14.74 10.90 3.37
CA LEU A 8 13.61 11.81 3.33
C LEU A 8 13.61 12.63 2.04
N CYS A 9 12.45 12.79 1.44
CA CYS A 9 12.21 13.71 0.33
C CYS A 9 11.08 14.66 0.70
N ASN A 10 11.16 15.89 0.21
CA ASN A 10 10.10 16.87 0.35
C ASN A 10 9.51 17.19 -1.03
N PRO A 11 8.53 16.41 -1.51
CA PRO A 11 7.93 16.64 -2.83
C PRO A 11 7.17 17.96 -2.92
N LYS A 12 6.74 18.52 -1.77
CA LYS A 12 5.93 19.73 -1.69
C LYS A 12 6.76 21.01 -1.55
N GLY A 13 8.02 20.92 -1.11
CA GLY A 13 8.88 22.06 -0.83
C GLY A 13 8.50 22.89 0.41
N THR A 14 7.61 22.39 1.28
CA THR A 14 7.15 23.09 2.49
C THR A 14 7.98 22.72 3.72
N PRO A 15 8.12 23.57 4.75
CA PRO A 15 8.95 23.29 5.93
C PRO A 15 8.71 21.92 6.59
N ASP A 16 7.44 21.50 6.69
CA ASP A 16 7.04 20.20 7.27
C ASP A 16 6.67 19.14 6.20
N GLY A 17 7.20 19.27 4.98
CA GLY A 17 6.82 18.43 3.83
C GLY A 17 7.67 17.17 3.62
N PHE A 18 8.59 16.86 4.54
CA PHE A 18 9.50 15.73 4.40
C PHE A 18 8.79 14.40 4.69
N HIS A 19 8.95 13.46 3.78
CA HIS A 19 8.43 12.10 3.87
C HIS A 19 9.52 11.08 3.60
N ALA A 20 9.43 9.91 4.25
CA ALA A 20 10.29 8.80 3.92
C ALA A 20 10.11 8.38 2.47
N MET A 21 11.21 8.18 1.75
CA MET A 21 11.18 7.77 0.34
C MET A 21 10.44 6.44 0.15
N ASP A 22 10.58 5.53 1.10
CA ASP A 22 9.90 4.25 1.08
C ASP A 22 8.37 4.42 1.11
N TRP A 23 7.84 5.33 1.93
CA TRP A 23 6.40 5.62 1.98
C TRP A 23 5.87 6.18 0.66
N LEU A 24 6.65 7.01 -0.03
CA LEU A 24 6.30 7.52 -1.36
C LEU A 24 6.26 6.37 -2.39
N GLN A 25 7.23 5.46 -2.32
CA GLN A 25 7.29 4.28 -3.18
C GLN A 25 6.12 3.30 -2.89
N GLU A 26 5.81 3.05 -1.63
CA GLU A 26 4.69 2.22 -1.20
C GLU A 26 3.34 2.79 -1.66
N LEU A 27 3.15 4.11 -1.53
CA LEU A 27 1.94 4.77 -2.00
C LEU A 27 1.77 4.62 -3.52
N ASN A 28 2.84 4.81 -4.29
CA ASN A 28 2.81 4.61 -5.73
C ASN A 28 2.52 3.14 -6.09
N ASN A 29 3.08 2.20 -5.35
CA ASN A 29 2.78 0.77 -5.50
C ASN A 29 1.32 0.45 -5.21
N LEU A 30 0.73 1.02 -4.14
CA LEU A 30 -0.67 0.82 -3.78
C LEU A 30 -1.60 1.25 -4.93
N TYR A 31 -1.44 2.48 -5.42
CA TYR A 31 -2.27 2.97 -6.50
C TYR A 31 -2.07 2.18 -7.80
N THR A 32 -0.83 1.83 -8.12
CA THR A 32 -0.51 1.13 -9.37
C THR A 32 -0.97 -0.32 -9.35
N LYS A 33 -0.77 -1.05 -8.24
CA LYS A 33 -1.01 -2.50 -8.14
C LYS A 33 -2.37 -2.87 -7.57
N VAL A 34 -2.97 -2.01 -6.75
CA VAL A 34 -4.22 -2.31 -6.06
C VAL A 34 -5.37 -1.49 -6.64
N VAL A 35 -5.21 -0.18 -6.75
CA VAL A 35 -6.32 0.71 -7.19
C VAL A 35 -6.53 0.64 -8.71
N PHE A 36 -5.46 0.79 -9.49
CA PHE A 36 -5.53 0.95 -10.95
C PHE A 36 -5.07 -0.26 -11.76
N ALA A 37 -4.65 -1.36 -11.13
CA ALA A 37 -4.22 -2.56 -11.85
C ALA A 37 -5.37 -3.32 -12.54
N GLY A 38 -6.62 -3.05 -12.15
CA GLY A 38 -7.78 -3.85 -12.54
C GLY A 38 -7.77 -5.24 -11.90
N GLN A 39 -8.82 -6.03 -12.15
CA GLN A 39 -8.92 -7.43 -11.72
C GLN A 39 -8.78 -8.38 -12.91
N GLY A 40 -8.21 -9.58 -12.69
CA GLY A 40 -8.14 -10.65 -13.69
C GLY A 40 -7.13 -10.46 -14.82
N LEU A 41 -7.48 -10.93 -16.04
CA LEU A 41 -6.60 -10.98 -17.22
C LEU A 41 -6.19 -9.59 -17.75
N ASN A 42 -6.89 -8.54 -17.33
CA ASN A 42 -6.59 -7.14 -17.67
C ASN A 42 -5.40 -6.56 -16.90
N ARG A 43 -4.78 -7.34 -15.99
CA ARG A 43 -3.54 -6.99 -15.29
C ARG A 43 -2.34 -7.17 -16.22
N MET A 44 -2.32 -6.42 -17.32
CA MET A 44 -1.21 -6.41 -18.26
C MET A 44 -0.13 -5.44 -17.77
N LYS A 45 1.13 -5.89 -17.71
CA LYS A 45 2.26 -5.07 -17.25
C LYS A 45 2.37 -3.75 -18.02
N GLU A 46 2.10 -3.77 -19.32
CA GLU A 46 2.12 -2.57 -20.16
C GLU A 46 1.09 -1.51 -19.75
N LEU A 47 -0.12 -1.93 -19.37
CA LEU A 47 -1.16 -1.00 -18.89
C LEU A 47 -0.77 -0.41 -17.54
N VAL A 48 -0.15 -1.21 -16.67
CA VAL A 48 0.39 -0.76 -15.39
C VAL A 48 1.48 0.30 -15.60
N PHE A 49 2.42 0.08 -16.51
CA PHE A 49 3.45 1.08 -16.85
C PHE A 49 2.84 2.36 -17.42
N LYS A 50 1.94 2.24 -18.40
CA LYS A 50 1.27 3.41 -19.00
C LYS A 50 0.50 4.22 -17.94
N ARG A 51 -0.21 3.55 -17.02
CA ARG A 51 -0.97 4.21 -15.96
C ARG A 51 -0.10 4.83 -14.87
N SER A 52 1.08 4.27 -14.59
CA SER A 52 1.98 4.77 -13.55
C SER A 52 2.44 6.21 -13.78
N ILE A 53 2.64 6.61 -15.03
CA ILE A 53 3.04 7.98 -15.41
C ILE A 53 1.88 8.96 -15.18
N LEU A 54 0.63 8.51 -15.41
CA LEU A 54 -0.58 9.32 -15.24
C LEU A 54 -1.18 9.22 -13.83
N LEU A 55 -0.51 8.58 -12.88
CA LEU A 55 -1.06 8.25 -11.56
C LEU A 55 -1.53 9.50 -10.80
N GLN A 56 -0.77 10.60 -10.88
CA GLN A 56 -1.15 11.86 -10.26
C GLN A 56 -2.40 12.48 -10.89
N VAL A 57 -2.53 12.39 -12.23
CA VAL A 57 -3.71 12.88 -12.97
C VAL A 57 -4.95 12.09 -12.56
N TYR A 58 -4.86 10.76 -12.52
CA TYR A 58 -5.96 9.91 -12.08
C TYR A 58 -6.40 10.21 -10.64
N ARG A 59 -5.43 10.39 -9.73
CA ARG A 59 -5.73 10.76 -8.34
C ARG A 59 -6.45 12.09 -8.24
N SER A 60 -5.99 13.10 -8.98
CA SER A 60 -6.64 14.41 -9.00
C SER A 60 -8.06 14.31 -9.55
N MET A 61 -8.29 13.58 -10.64
CA MET A 61 -9.61 13.37 -11.21
C MET A 61 -10.56 12.69 -10.22
N GLN A 62 -10.09 11.63 -9.54
CA GLN A 62 -10.89 10.93 -8.55
C GLN A 62 -11.25 11.85 -7.37
N GLN A 63 -10.29 12.62 -6.87
CA GLN A 63 -10.54 13.57 -5.78
C GLN A 63 -11.57 14.64 -6.19
N THR A 64 -11.45 15.20 -7.40
CA THR A 64 -12.42 16.17 -7.92
C THR A 64 -13.83 15.57 -8.03
N ILE A 65 -13.94 14.31 -8.46
CA ILE A 65 -15.23 13.62 -8.50
C ILE A 65 -15.78 13.46 -7.08
N GLU A 66 -14.98 12.95 -6.14
CA GLU A 66 -15.38 12.73 -4.75
C GLU A 66 -15.85 14.03 -4.06
N GLU A 67 -15.13 15.13 -4.28
CA GLU A 67 -15.48 16.46 -3.79
C GLU A 67 -16.80 16.96 -4.39
N ASN A 68 -16.96 16.85 -5.71
CA ASN A 68 -18.18 17.30 -6.41
C ASN A 68 -19.43 16.50 -6.01
N PHE A 69 -19.28 15.21 -5.71
CA PHE A 69 -20.39 14.37 -5.27
C PHE A 69 -20.62 14.38 -3.75
N TYR A 70 -19.92 15.25 -3.01
CA TYR A 70 -19.98 15.30 -1.54
C TYR A 70 -19.77 13.92 -0.88
N LEU A 71 -18.87 13.10 -1.46
CA LEU A 71 -18.48 11.81 -0.91
C LEU A 71 -17.51 11.96 0.27
N THR A 72 -17.66 13.02 1.05
CA THR A 72 -16.79 13.41 2.18
C THR A 72 -16.82 12.42 3.35
N ARG A 73 -17.75 11.46 3.36
CA ARG A 73 -17.79 10.38 4.34
C ARG A 73 -16.93 9.20 3.89
N HIS A 74 -15.62 9.41 3.80
CA HIS A 74 -14.68 8.29 3.80
C HIS A 74 -14.79 7.62 5.17
N THR A 75 -15.44 6.46 5.24
CA THR A 75 -15.42 5.63 6.44
C THR A 75 -13.99 5.15 6.67
N VAL A 76 -13.24 5.86 7.51
CA VAL A 76 -11.91 5.43 8.01
C VAL A 76 -12.05 4.24 8.96
N GLN A 77 -13.28 3.91 9.35
CA GLN A 77 -13.58 2.77 10.20
C GLN A 77 -13.49 1.48 9.39
N HIS A 78 -12.27 0.99 9.22
CA HIS A 78 -12.07 -0.40 8.82
C HIS A 78 -12.73 -1.30 9.87
N SER A 79 -13.65 -2.15 9.44
CA SER A 79 -14.17 -3.23 10.27
C SER A 79 -12.99 -4.00 10.85
N LYS A 80 -13.03 -4.31 12.16
CA LYS A 80 -11.95 -5.06 12.82
C LYS A 80 -11.61 -6.29 11.97
N PRO A 81 -10.33 -6.50 11.62
CA PRO A 81 -9.96 -7.60 10.73
C PRO A 81 -10.43 -8.92 11.34
N LYS A 82 -11.15 -9.72 10.55
CA LYS A 82 -11.60 -11.05 10.97
C LYS A 82 -10.42 -12.01 10.91
N MET A 83 -9.59 -11.98 11.95
CA MET A 83 -8.32 -12.71 12.03
C MET A 83 -8.46 -14.19 12.40
N THR A 84 -9.67 -14.73 12.56
CA THR A 84 -9.88 -16.10 13.05
C THR A 84 -9.16 -17.16 12.20
N LYS A 85 -9.21 -17.05 10.87
CA LYS A 85 -8.50 -17.99 9.97
C LYS A 85 -6.98 -17.84 10.06
N THR A 86 -6.49 -16.60 10.15
CA THR A 86 -5.05 -16.32 10.26
C THR A 86 -4.48 -16.88 11.56
N LEU A 87 -5.18 -16.69 12.67
CA LEU A 87 -4.77 -17.21 13.97
C LEU A 87 -4.85 -18.74 14.04
N GLN A 88 -5.84 -19.36 13.40
CA GLN A 88 -5.91 -20.82 13.26
C GLN A 88 -4.73 -21.35 12.47
N HIS A 89 -4.44 -20.76 11.31
CA HIS A 89 -3.33 -21.19 10.48
C HIS A 89 -1.98 -21.03 11.19
N LEU A 90 -1.77 -19.91 11.90
CA LEU A 90 -0.58 -19.72 12.73
C LEU A 90 -0.47 -20.78 13.83
N ARG A 91 -1.59 -21.12 14.48
CA ARG A 91 -1.63 -22.18 15.49
C ARG A 91 -1.19 -23.51 14.90
N ASP A 92 -1.75 -23.88 13.75
CA ASP A 92 -1.44 -25.16 13.08
C ASP A 92 0.04 -25.22 12.67
N GLN A 93 0.59 -24.10 12.17
CA GLN A 93 2.01 -24.00 11.84
C GLN A 93 2.90 -24.13 13.09
N LEU A 94 2.55 -23.47 14.18
CA LEU A 94 3.29 -23.55 15.45
C LEU A 94 3.25 -24.96 16.05
N THR A 95 2.15 -25.71 15.88
CA THR A 95 2.08 -27.11 16.32
C THR A 95 2.83 -28.07 15.41
N THR A 96 3.01 -27.72 14.14
CA THR A 96 3.77 -28.54 13.17
C THR A 96 5.28 -28.34 13.34
N LEU A 97 5.69 -27.13 13.75
CA LEU A 97 7.08 -26.79 14.02
C LEU A 97 7.44 -27.23 15.44
N ASP A 98 7.93 -28.47 15.57
CA ASP A 98 8.52 -29.04 16.79
C ASP A 98 9.88 -28.40 17.17
N TRP A 99 10.00 -27.07 17.00
CA TRP A 99 11.23 -26.31 17.29
C TRP A 99 11.26 -25.82 18.75
N PHE A 100 10.12 -25.81 19.43
CA PHE A 100 10.00 -25.33 20.82
C PHE A 100 10.26 -26.41 21.87
N ALA A 101 11.01 -27.47 21.54
CA ALA A 101 11.58 -28.35 22.54
C ALA A 101 12.49 -27.51 23.46
N PHE A 102 11.98 -27.18 24.64
CA PHE A 102 12.72 -26.49 25.68
C PHE A 102 13.95 -27.33 26.01
N LYS A 103 15.15 -26.85 25.63
CA LYS A 103 16.39 -27.46 26.09
C LYS A 103 16.46 -27.25 27.60
N ALA A 104 16.16 -28.29 28.36
CA ALA A 104 16.49 -28.32 29.78
C ALA A 104 18.01 -28.17 29.90
N GLY A 105 18.44 -27.08 30.54
CA GLY A 105 19.83 -26.87 30.94
C GLY A 105 20.21 -27.76 32.11
#